data_AF-A0A7S3IYH2-F1
#
_entry.id   AF-A0A7S3IYH2-F1
#
_cell.length_a   1.000
_cell.length_b   1.000
_cell.length_c   1.000
_cell.angle_alpha   90.00
_cell.angle_beta   90.00
_cell.angle_gamma   90.00
#
_symmetry.space_group_name_H-M   'P 1'
#
loop_
_entity.id
_entity.type
_entity.pdbx_description
1 polymer ?
#
loop_
_entity_poly.entity_id
_entity_poly.type
_entity_poly.pdbx_seq_one_letter_code
_entity_poly.pdbx_strand_id
1 'polypeptide(L)'
;LIFDEEKQVYKTELGEEVEMISEDNYIFTFREKMTDLLLKWVSDPRSVRPKAMQNKLLSDLKKERPSLSVSRPSKRISWGISVPGREDQTMYVWLDALTNYLTVIGLDRIDTGNKEAMNILKENIKQSVHFVGKDITKFHCIHWPSFLACAFHPDLSEKLHSDYPLPKLVYNHYHWLKDKRKMSKSLGNVVDPNDVIDTYGIDAVRYYFLGYG
;
A
#
# COMPACT_ATOMS: atom_id res chain seq x y z
N LEU A 1 -18.86 -8.66 -5.72
CA LEU A 1 -19.66 -9.15 -4.57
C LEU A 1 -20.66 -10.14 -5.12
N ILE A 2 -20.86 -11.26 -4.43
CA ILE A 2 -21.83 -12.28 -4.80
C ILE A 2 -22.90 -12.27 -3.71
N PHE A 3 -24.17 -12.15 -4.08
CA PHE A 3 -25.27 -12.20 -3.12
C PHE A 3 -25.62 -13.67 -2.83
N ASP A 4 -25.62 -14.05 -1.55
CA ASP A 4 -26.05 -15.36 -1.09
C ASP A 4 -27.54 -15.28 -0.71
N GLU A 5 -28.41 -15.85 -1.54
CA GLU A 5 -29.87 -15.79 -1.38
C GLU A 5 -30.37 -16.57 -0.15
N GLU A 6 -29.67 -17.64 0.26
CA GLU A 6 -30.07 -18.43 1.45
C GLU A 6 -29.76 -17.69 2.74
N LYS A 7 -28.59 -17.03 2.79
CA LYS A 7 -28.15 -16.31 3.98
C LYS A 7 -28.51 -14.82 4.00
N GLN A 8 -29.01 -14.28 2.88
CA GLN A 8 -29.31 -12.86 2.70
C GLN A 8 -28.10 -11.94 3.00
N VAL A 9 -26.89 -12.41 2.68
CA VAL A 9 -25.63 -11.66 2.88
C VAL A 9 -24.88 -11.50 1.56
N TYR A 10 -24.11 -10.42 1.45
CA TYR A 10 -23.14 -10.31 0.37
C TYR A 10 -21.85 -11.02 0.77
N LYS A 11 -21.18 -11.65 -0.20
CA LYS A 11 -19.86 -12.26 -0.02
C LYS A 11 -18.82 -11.66 -0.95
N THR A 12 -17.58 -11.62 -0.48
CA THR A 12 -16.41 -11.36 -1.34
C THR A 12 -16.22 -12.50 -2.34
N GLU A 13 -15.40 -12.29 -3.37
CA GLU A 13 -15.00 -13.37 -4.29
C GLU A 13 -14.28 -14.53 -3.59
N LEU A 14 -13.82 -14.32 -2.36
CA LEU A 14 -13.17 -15.31 -1.50
C LEU A 14 -14.13 -15.99 -0.51
N GLY A 15 -15.42 -15.62 -0.53
CA GLY A 15 -16.46 -16.23 0.29
C GLY A 15 -16.66 -15.61 1.68
N GLU A 16 -15.95 -14.51 1.99
CA GLU A 16 -16.11 -13.80 3.26
C GLU A 16 -17.41 -12.98 3.24
N GLU A 17 -18.23 -13.11 4.29
CA GLU A 17 -19.47 -12.35 4.44
C GLU A 17 -19.17 -10.86 4.65
N VAL A 18 -19.94 -9.98 4.01
CA VAL A 18 -19.80 -8.53 4.12
C VAL A 18 -21.12 -7.90 4.52
N GLU A 19 -21.02 -6.84 5.33
CA GLU A 19 -22.16 -6.07 5.80
C GLU A 19 -22.31 -4.77 5.01
N MET A 20 -23.55 -4.41 4.72
CA MET A 20 -23.89 -3.09 4.18
C MET A 20 -23.89 -2.08 5.32
N ILE A 21 -23.01 -1.08 5.23
CA ILE A 21 -22.85 -0.05 6.26
C ILE A 21 -22.98 1.33 5.61
N SER A 22 -23.69 2.25 6.24
CA SER A 22 -23.78 3.66 5.86
C SER A 22 -23.15 4.52 6.95
N GLU A 23 -22.13 5.30 6.59
CA GLU A 23 -21.34 6.11 7.53
C GLU A 23 -20.80 7.38 6.87
N ASP A 24 -20.71 8.45 7.66
CA ASP A 24 -20.00 9.66 7.27
C ASP A 24 -18.49 9.44 7.38
N ASN A 25 -17.80 9.61 6.26
CA ASN A 25 -16.36 9.39 6.14
C ASN A 25 -15.71 10.52 5.33
N TYR A 26 -14.45 10.80 5.64
CA TYR A 26 -13.58 11.58 4.77
C TYR A 26 -13.16 10.76 3.56
N ILE A 27 -13.30 11.35 2.38
CA ILE A 27 -13.04 10.69 1.10
C ILE A 27 -11.82 11.30 0.43
N PHE A 28 -10.88 10.46 0.05
CA PHE A 28 -9.80 10.77 -0.85
C PHE A 28 -10.22 10.52 -2.30
N THR A 29 -10.30 11.59 -3.08
CA THR A 29 -10.70 11.54 -4.48
C THR A 29 -9.49 11.47 -5.40
N PHE A 30 -9.43 10.44 -6.25
CA PHE A 30 -8.42 10.35 -7.29
C PHE A 30 -8.71 11.36 -8.39
N ARG A 31 -7.82 12.35 -8.59
CA ARG A 31 -7.93 13.30 -9.70
C ARG A 31 -7.38 12.66 -10.98
N GLU A 32 -7.90 13.06 -12.14
CA GLU A 32 -7.49 12.53 -13.45
C GLU A 32 -5.97 12.59 -13.66
N LYS A 33 -5.35 13.75 -13.40
CA LYS A 33 -3.90 13.95 -13.51
C LYS A 33 -3.06 12.98 -12.66
N MET A 34 -3.63 12.43 -11.58
CA MET A 34 -2.94 11.42 -10.77
C MET A 34 -2.86 10.09 -11.51
N THR A 35 -3.86 9.77 -12.32
CA THR A 35 -3.81 8.60 -13.22
C THR A 35 -2.64 8.70 -14.17
N ASP A 36 -2.43 9.86 -14.79
CA ASP A 36 -1.32 10.08 -15.72
C ASP A 36 0.03 9.95 -15.03
N LEU A 37 0.15 10.52 -13.81
CA LEU A 37 1.35 10.38 -12.98
C LEU A 37 1.68 8.91 -12.71
N LEU A 38 0.68 8.16 -12.24
CA LEU A 38 0.82 6.75 -11.92
C LEU A 38 1.16 5.93 -13.17
N LEU A 39 0.48 6.17 -14.30
CA LEU A 39 0.77 5.49 -15.55
C LEU A 39 2.20 5.76 -16.01
N LYS A 40 2.67 7.01 -15.94
CA LYS A 40 4.04 7.38 -16.29
C LYS A 40 5.06 6.69 -15.39
N TRP A 41 4.86 6.72 -14.07
CA TRP A 41 5.78 6.09 -13.11
C TRP A 41 5.79 4.56 -13.25
N VAL A 42 4.63 3.91 -13.26
CA VAL A 42 4.52 2.45 -13.40
C VAL A 42 5.02 1.96 -14.76
N SER A 43 5.02 2.79 -15.81
CA SER A 43 5.57 2.40 -17.12
C SER A 43 7.11 2.28 -17.14
N ASP A 44 7.83 2.89 -16.20
CA ASP A 44 9.28 2.70 -16.07
C ASP A 44 9.56 1.24 -15.62
N PRO A 45 10.30 0.41 -16.39
CA PRO A 45 10.60 -0.98 -16.02
C PRO A 45 11.38 -1.14 -14.70
N ARG A 46 11.88 -0.04 -14.12
CA ARG A 46 12.60 -0.01 -12.84
C ARG A 46 11.69 0.30 -11.65
N SER A 47 10.47 0.79 -11.87
CA SER A 47 9.58 1.26 -10.79
C SER A 47 8.80 0.15 -10.09
N VAL A 48 8.42 -0.90 -10.81
CA VAL A 48 7.69 -2.04 -10.23
C VAL A 48 8.23 -3.36 -10.76
N ARG A 49 8.51 -4.29 -9.85
CA ARG A 49 8.91 -5.67 -10.18
C ARG A 49 8.06 -6.67 -9.41
N PRO A 50 7.82 -7.88 -9.96
CA PRO A 50 8.22 -8.34 -11.28
C PRO A 50 7.36 -7.73 -12.42
N LYS A 51 7.78 -7.94 -13.67
CA LYS A 51 7.11 -7.40 -14.87
C LYS A 51 5.63 -7.79 -14.95
N ALA A 52 5.27 -9.00 -14.51
CA ALA A 52 3.90 -9.47 -14.46
C ALA A 52 3.01 -8.56 -13.58
N MET A 53 3.51 -8.16 -12.41
CA MET A 53 2.79 -7.24 -11.51
C MET A 53 2.69 -5.84 -12.11
N GLN A 54 3.76 -5.35 -12.74
CA GLN A 54 3.74 -4.07 -13.46
C GLN A 54 2.66 -4.06 -14.55
N ASN A 55 2.59 -5.11 -15.38
CA ASN A 55 1.59 -5.23 -16.44
C ASN A 55 0.15 -5.23 -15.87
N LYS A 56 -0.06 -5.95 -14.76
CA LYS A 56 -1.35 -5.95 -14.05
C LYS A 56 -1.72 -4.54 -13.57
N LEU A 57 -0.79 -3.82 -12.95
CA LEU A 57 -1.02 -2.45 -12.50
C LEU A 57 -1.33 -1.50 -13.65
N LEU A 58 -0.62 -1.60 -14.78
CA LEU A 58 -0.92 -0.79 -15.97
C LEU A 58 -2.33 -1.07 -16.52
N SER A 59 -2.79 -2.32 -16.46
CA SER A 59 -4.17 -2.67 -16.82
C SER A 59 -5.18 -2.11 -15.82
N ASP A 60 -4.91 -2.23 -14.52
CA ASP A 60 -5.79 -1.73 -13.46
C ASP A 60 -5.87 -0.20 -13.44
N LEU A 61 -4.77 0.51 -13.77
CA LEU A 61 -4.74 1.97 -13.83
C LEU A 61 -5.56 2.57 -14.98
N LYS A 62 -5.87 1.79 -16.01
CA LYS A 62 -6.75 2.19 -17.12
C LYS A 62 -8.23 2.08 -16.80
N LYS A 63 -8.59 1.40 -15.71
CA LYS A 63 -9.98 1.27 -15.25
C LYS A 63 -10.33 2.49 -14.40
N GLU A 64 -11.62 2.83 -14.38
CA GLU A 64 -12.14 3.82 -13.43
C GLU A 64 -11.83 3.38 -11.99
N ARG A 65 -11.39 4.33 -11.16
CA ARG A 65 -11.03 4.06 -9.77
C ARG A 65 -12.01 4.75 -8.84
N PRO A 66 -12.67 4.01 -7.93
CA PRO A 66 -13.53 4.63 -6.94
C PRO A 66 -12.67 5.47 -5.97
N SER A 67 -13.29 6.50 -5.42
CA SER A 67 -12.69 7.25 -4.32
C SER A 67 -12.46 6.36 -3.10
N LEU A 68 -11.45 6.69 -2.31
CA LEU A 68 -11.05 5.91 -1.13
C LEU A 68 -11.54 6.59 0.15
N SER A 69 -12.25 5.87 1.00
CA SER A 69 -12.57 6.35 2.34
C SER A 69 -11.33 6.32 3.24
N VAL A 70 -10.89 7.49 3.70
CA VAL A 70 -9.65 7.72 4.48
C VAL A 70 -9.87 8.09 5.95
N SER A 71 -11.11 8.07 6.42
CA SER A 71 -11.43 8.04 7.86
C SER A 71 -12.52 7.01 8.12
N ARG A 72 -12.80 6.74 9.40
CA ARG A 72 -13.97 6.00 9.89
C ARG A 72 -14.51 6.68 11.15
N PRO A 73 -15.81 6.57 11.48
CA PRO A 73 -16.33 7.07 12.74
C PRO A 73 -15.61 6.43 13.94
N SER A 74 -15.16 7.26 14.88
CA SER A 74 -14.43 6.80 16.08
C SER A 74 -15.28 5.88 16.97
N LYS A 75 -16.61 5.95 16.86
CA LYS A 75 -17.55 5.02 17.53
C LYS A 75 -17.40 3.58 17.04
N ARG A 76 -17.03 3.37 15.77
CA ARG A 76 -16.81 2.03 15.19
C ARG A 76 -15.38 1.58 15.35
N ILE A 77 -14.42 2.49 15.14
CA ILE A 77 -13.00 2.21 15.29
C ILE A 77 -12.43 3.23 16.27
N SER A 78 -12.37 2.86 17.54
CA SER A 78 -11.86 3.74 18.59
C SER A 78 -10.34 3.71 18.73
N TRP A 79 -9.68 2.72 18.13
CA TRP A 79 -8.22 2.55 18.18
C TRP A 79 -7.56 2.99 16.87
N GLY A 80 -6.95 4.17 16.90
CA GLY A 80 -6.21 4.75 15.78
C GLY A 80 -5.91 6.23 16.03
N ILE A 81 -5.34 6.90 15.04
CA ILE A 81 -5.02 8.32 15.13
C ILE A 81 -6.26 9.14 14.72
N SER A 82 -6.67 10.11 15.54
CA SER A 82 -7.79 11.00 15.19
C SER A 82 -7.48 11.86 13.96
N VAL A 83 -8.51 12.13 13.15
CA VAL A 83 -8.39 13.09 12.05
C VAL A 83 -8.14 14.48 12.65
N PRO A 84 -7.15 15.26 12.15
CA PRO A 84 -6.88 16.60 12.68
C PRO A 84 -8.12 17.49 12.69
N GLY A 85 -8.46 18.03 13.86
CA GLY A 85 -9.66 18.87 14.07
C GLY A 85 -10.99 18.10 14.13
N ARG A 86 -10.98 16.76 14.12
CA ARG A 86 -12.17 15.90 14.10
C ARG A 86 -11.99 14.63 14.94
N GLU A 87 -12.22 14.74 16.25
CA GLU A 87 -12.09 13.62 17.19
C GLU A 87 -13.15 12.51 16.97
N ASP A 88 -14.27 12.86 16.34
CA ASP A 88 -15.34 11.92 15.95
C ASP A 88 -14.94 10.98 14.80
N GLN A 89 -13.77 11.22 14.19
CA GLN A 89 -13.25 10.46 13.06
C GLN A 89 -11.83 9.94 13.35
N THR A 90 -11.61 8.66 13.06
CA THR A 90 -10.31 7.99 13.15
C THR A 90 -9.75 7.79 11.76
N MET A 91 -8.46 8.10 11.57
CA MET A 91 -7.77 7.97 10.29
C MET A 91 -7.73 6.52 9.83
N TYR A 92 -7.88 6.33 8.52
CA TYR A 92 -7.81 5.01 7.91
C TYR A 92 -6.42 4.42 8.04
N VAL A 93 -6.36 3.16 8.48
CA VAL A 93 -5.11 2.45 8.82
C VAL A 93 -4.08 2.48 7.70
N TRP A 94 -4.47 2.47 6.43
CA TRP A 94 -3.49 2.50 5.34
C TRP A 94 -2.88 3.88 5.14
N LEU A 95 -3.59 4.97 5.43
CA LEU A 95 -3.01 6.31 5.39
C LEU A 95 -1.99 6.47 6.52
N ASP A 96 -2.35 6.06 7.72
CA ASP A 96 -1.45 5.99 8.88
C ASP A 96 -0.23 5.10 8.60
N ALA A 97 -0.47 3.82 8.31
CA ALA A 97 0.59 2.85 8.08
C ALA A 97 1.53 3.24 6.95
N LEU A 98 1.06 3.76 5.81
CA LEU A 98 1.97 4.19 4.73
C LEU A 98 2.81 5.42 5.11
N THR A 99 2.30 6.27 5.99
CA THR A 99 3.03 7.48 6.46
C THR A 99 4.27 7.11 7.29
N ASN A 100 4.34 5.89 7.83
CA ASN A 100 5.54 5.38 8.53
C ASN A 100 6.83 5.60 7.72
N TYR A 101 6.76 5.45 6.38
CA TYR A 101 7.93 5.59 5.53
C TYR A 101 8.52 7.00 5.62
N LEU A 102 7.66 8.02 5.74
CA LEU A 102 8.08 9.41 5.89
C LEU A 102 8.66 9.67 7.28
N THR A 103 8.07 9.07 8.32
CA THR A 103 8.60 9.15 9.69
C THR A 103 9.99 8.54 9.78
N VAL A 104 10.22 7.37 9.17
CA VAL A 104 11.53 6.68 9.21
C VAL A 104 12.62 7.50 8.51
N ILE A 105 12.30 8.18 7.41
CA ILE A 105 13.26 9.05 6.70
C ILE A 105 13.34 10.47 7.28
N GLY A 106 12.70 10.73 8.43
CA GLY A 106 12.92 11.90 9.27
C GLY A 106 11.97 13.09 9.03
N LEU A 107 10.78 12.89 8.44
CA LEU A 107 9.81 13.98 8.28
C LEU A 107 9.46 14.67 9.60
N ASP A 108 9.43 13.94 10.72
CA ASP A 108 9.18 14.42 12.08
C ASP A 108 10.33 15.26 12.67
N ARG A 109 11.48 15.31 11.98
CA ARG A 109 12.74 15.92 12.47
C ARG A 109 13.25 17.04 11.57
N ILE A 110 12.48 17.45 10.56
CA ILE A 110 12.84 18.54 9.66
C ILE A 110 11.92 19.74 9.82
N ASP A 111 12.47 20.93 9.59
CA ASP A 111 11.67 22.12 9.33
C ASP A 111 11.09 22.04 7.91
N THR A 112 9.78 21.84 7.80
CA THR A 112 9.09 21.73 6.51
C THR A 112 9.04 23.06 5.74
N GLY A 113 9.33 24.20 6.40
CA GLY A 113 9.56 25.49 5.75
C GLY A 113 10.95 25.62 5.12
N ASN A 114 11.91 24.75 5.51
CA ASN A 114 13.25 24.74 4.95
C ASN A 114 13.30 23.97 3.63
N LYS A 115 13.57 24.68 2.53
CA LYS A 115 13.63 24.11 1.18
C LYS A 115 14.69 23.03 1.01
N GLU A 116 15.85 23.18 1.64
CA GLU A 116 16.95 22.21 1.55
C GLU A 116 16.56 20.90 2.24
N ALA A 117 16.03 20.98 3.46
CA ALA A 117 15.55 19.82 4.20
C ALA A 117 14.44 19.09 3.44
N MET A 118 13.49 19.83 2.85
CA MET A 118 12.44 19.26 2.01
C MET A 118 12.97 18.59 0.74
N ASN A 119 14.03 19.12 0.13
CA ASN A 119 14.65 18.48 -1.04
C ASN A 119 15.36 17.19 -0.66
N ILE A 120 16.06 17.14 0.48
CA ILE A 120 16.67 15.92 1.01
C ILE A 120 15.59 14.85 1.26
N LEU A 121 14.47 15.23 1.88
CA LEU A 121 13.34 14.32 2.09
C LEU A 121 12.81 13.76 0.76
N LYS A 122 12.58 14.62 -0.23
CA LYS A 122 12.12 14.20 -1.57
C LYS A 122 13.09 13.24 -2.24
N GLU A 123 14.39 13.48 -2.11
CA GLU A 123 15.43 12.59 -2.66
C GLU A 123 15.45 11.24 -1.95
N ASN A 124 15.33 11.22 -0.62
CA ASN A 124 15.23 9.98 0.15
C ASN A 124 14.02 9.13 -0.28
N ILE A 125 12.87 9.76 -0.53
CA ILE A 125 11.70 9.06 -1.09
C ILE A 125 12.02 8.51 -2.49
N LYS A 126 12.66 9.30 -3.36
CA LYS A 126 13.03 8.89 -4.72
C LYS A 126 14.05 7.75 -4.78
N GLN A 127 14.87 7.58 -3.73
CA GLN A 127 15.81 6.47 -3.62
C GLN A 127 15.24 5.25 -2.90
N SER A 128 14.06 5.37 -2.28
CA SER A 128 13.46 4.28 -1.50
C SER A 128 13.09 3.07 -2.35
N VAL A 129 13.28 1.88 -1.78
CA VAL A 129 12.87 0.60 -2.35
C VAL A 129 11.93 -0.09 -1.38
N HIS A 130 10.71 -0.39 -1.84
CA HIS A 130 9.66 -0.99 -1.03
C HIS A 130 9.54 -2.47 -1.37
N PHE A 131 9.89 -3.35 -0.43
CA PHE A 131 9.66 -4.79 -0.55
C PHE A 131 8.32 -5.13 0.09
N VAL A 132 7.36 -5.62 -0.69
CA VAL A 132 5.99 -5.84 -0.24
C VAL A 132 5.39 -7.13 -0.76
N GLY A 133 4.53 -7.76 0.02
CA GLY A 133 3.74 -8.92 -0.41
C GLY A 133 2.67 -8.54 -1.45
N LYS A 134 2.32 -9.47 -2.35
CA LYS A 134 1.31 -9.29 -3.41
C LYS A 134 -0.05 -8.75 -2.95
N ASP A 135 -0.43 -9.01 -1.72
CA ASP A 135 -1.73 -8.64 -1.18
C ASP A 135 -1.85 -7.12 -0.94
N ILE A 136 -0.73 -6.43 -0.74
CA ILE A 136 -0.70 -5.00 -0.40
C ILE A 136 -0.17 -4.10 -1.52
N THR A 137 0.00 -4.65 -2.73
CA THR A 137 0.58 -3.94 -3.87
C THR A 137 -0.20 -2.71 -4.28
N LYS A 138 -1.54 -2.76 -4.25
CA LYS A 138 -2.38 -1.60 -4.60
C LYS A 138 -2.15 -0.42 -3.64
N PHE A 139 -1.93 -0.69 -2.35
CA PHE A 139 -1.61 0.35 -1.38
C PHE A 139 -0.27 1.02 -1.71
N HIS A 140 0.73 0.25 -2.11
CA HIS A 140 2.09 0.77 -2.35
C HIS A 140 2.32 1.35 -3.75
N CYS A 141 1.57 0.90 -4.76
CA CYS A 141 1.74 1.34 -6.14
C CYS A 141 0.66 2.31 -6.62
N ILE A 142 -0.45 2.46 -5.90
CA ILE A 142 -1.55 3.36 -6.28
C ILE A 142 -1.83 4.35 -5.16
N HIS A 143 -2.24 3.87 -3.98
CA HIS A 143 -2.65 4.76 -2.89
C HIS A 143 -1.48 5.61 -2.38
N TRP A 144 -0.34 4.98 -2.10
CA TRP A 144 0.83 5.67 -1.57
C TRP A 144 1.38 6.77 -2.50
N PRO A 145 1.68 6.48 -3.79
CA PRO A 145 2.09 7.53 -4.72
C PRO A 145 1.03 8.63 -4.89
N SER A 146 -0.27 8.30 -4.79
CA SER A 146 -1.32 9.31 -4.84
C SER A 146 -1.30 10.23 -3.62
N PHE A 147 -1.13 9.67 -2.41
CA PHE A 147 -1.01 10.46 -1.18
C PHE A 147 0.21 11.37 -1.22
N LEU A 148 1.36 10.84 -1.67
CA LEU A 148 2.58 11.64 -1.88
C LEU A 148 2.34 12.77 -2.88
N ALA A 149 1.65 12.49 -4.00
CA ALA A 149 1.34 13.53 -4.98
C ALA A 149 0.51 14.67 -4.38
N CYS A 150 -0.55 14.34 -3.61
CA CYS A 150 -1.35 15.35 -2.92
C CYS A 150 -0.56 16.11 -1.85
N ALA A 151 0.25 15.41 -1.05
CA ALA A 151 0.98 16.00 0.07
C ALA A 151 2.06 16.99 -0.39
N PHE A 152 2.77 16.69 -1.47
CA PHE A 152 3.86 17.55 -1.98
C PHE A 152 3.39 18.58 -3.01
N HIS A 153 2.22 18.40 -3.63
CA HIS A 153 1.66 19.31 -4.63
C HIS A 153 0.11 19.37 -4.51
N PRO A 154 -0.44 20.10 -3.53
CA PRO A 154 -1.89 20.17 -3.29
C PRO A 154 -2.64 20.85 -4.46
N ASP A 155 -1.99 21.84 -5.07
CA ASP A 155 -2.43 22.50 -6.30
C ASP A 155 -1.99 21.67 -7.51
N LEU A 156 -2.67 20.53 -7.71
CA LEU A 156 -2.58 19.72 -8.93
C LEU A 156 -3.00 20.49 -10.21
N SER A 157 -3.24 21.80 -10.13
CA SER A 157 -3.54 22.71 -11.24
C SER A 157 -2.30 23.01 -12.09
N GLU A 158 -1.11 23.04 -11.49
CA GLU A 158 0.14 23.21 -12.23
C GLU A 158 0.49 21.97 -13.06
N LYS A 159 1.35 22.17 -14.06
CA LYS A 159 1.88 21.11 -14.93
C LYS A 159 2.38 19.98 -14.03
N LEU A 160 2.08 18.73 -14.39
CA LEU A 160 2.59 17.58 -13.66
C LEU A 160 4.13 17.57 -13.75
N HIS A 161 4.80 18.23 -12.81
CA HIS A 161 6.25 18.34 -12.81
C HIS A 161 6.83 16.93 -12.72
N SER A 162 7.96 16.70 -13.39
CA SER A 162 8.72 15.44 -13.33
C SER A 162 9.24 15.10 -11.93
N ASP A 163 9.00 15.95 -10.94
CA ASP A 163 9.76 15.97 -9.69
C ASP A 163 9.01 15.37 -8.50
N TYR A 164 7.82 14.78 -8.73
CA TYR A 164 7.08 14.07 -7.68
C TYR A 164 7.99 13.04 -7.00
N PRO A 165 8.09 13.08 -5.66
CA PRO A 165 8.91 12.14 -4.92
C PRO A 165 8.17 10.81 -4.83
N LEU A 166 8.34 9.95 -5.84
CA LEU A 166 7.78 8.60 -5.86
C LEU A 166 8.88 7.58 -5.58
N PRO A 167 8.58 6.44 -4.95
CA PRO A 167 9.56 5.39 -4.69
C PRO A 167 10.30 4.95 -5.95
N LYS A 168 11.59 4.63 -5.81
CA LYS A 168 12.43 4.15 -6.90
C LYS A 168 11.91 2.85 -7.49
N LEU A 169 11.55 1.93 -6.60
CA LEU A 169 11.15 0.57 -6.92
C LEU A 169 10.19 0.05 -5.84
N VAL A 170 9.08 -0.52 -6.27
CA VAL A 170 8.27 -1.44 -5.46
C VAL A 170 8.54 -2.86 -5.96
N TYR A 171 9.21 -3.65 -5.13
CA TYR A 171 9.44 -5.07 -5.40
C TYR A 171 8.36 -5.89 -4.72
N ASN A 172 7.60 -6.61 -5.55
CA ASN A 172 6.52 -7.45 -5.11
C ASN A 172 6.91 -8.92 -5.05
N HIS A 173 6.79 -9.53 -3.87
CA HIS A 173 6.98 -10.96 -3.69
C HIS A 173 5.66 -11.70 -3.46
N TYR A 174 5.64 -12.98 -3.83
CA TYR A 174 4.48 -13.85 -3.65
C TYR A 174 4.51 -14.52 -2.27
N HIS A 175 3.47 -15.29 -1.97
CA HIS A 175 3.45 -16.10 -0.75
C HIS A 175 4.22 -17.38 -0.94
N TRP A 176 4.93 -17.77 0.12
CA TRP A 176 5.47 -19.11 0.25
C TRP A 176 4.35 -20.14 0.35
N LEU A 177 4.56 -21.26 -0.33
CA LEU A 177 3.66 -22.40 -0.31
C LEU A 177 4.34 -23.56 0.41
N LYS A 178 3.58 -24.29 1.22
CA LYS A 178 3.95 -25.61 1.73
C LYS A 178 3.12 -26.63 0.98
N ASP A 179 3.74 -27.63 0.37
CA ASP A 179 3.05 -28.67 -0.41
C ASP A 179 2.07 -28.10 -1.44
N LYS A 180 2.50 -27.04 -2.14
CA LYS A 180 1.71 -26.27 -3.12
C LYS A 180 0.45 -25.58 -2.55
N ARG A 181 0.32 -25.45 -1.23
CA ARG A 181 -0.78 -24.74 -0.55
C ARG A 181 -0.26 -23.52 0.21
N LYS A 182 -1.04 -22.43 0.23
CA LYS A 182 -0.73 -21.26 1.06
C LYS A 182 -0.68 -21.70 2.52
N MET A 183 0.35 -21.26 3.25
CA MET A 183 0.42 -21.48 4.68
C MET A 183 -0.66 -20.65 5.40
N SER A 184 -1.42 -21.25 6.30
CA SER A 184 -2.33 -20.56 7.21
C SER A 184 -2.39 -21.26 8.55
N LYS A 185 -2.55 -20.48 9.62
CA LYS A 185 -2.72 -21.02 10.98
C LYS A 185 -3.94 -21.93 11.06
N SER A 186 -5.03 -21.58 10.38
CA SER A 186 -6.27 -22.36 10.34
C SER A 186 -6.11 -23.73 9.66
N LEU A 187 -5.20 -23.87 8.69
CA LEU A 187 -4.92 -25.15 8.02
C LEU A 187 -3.86 -25.98 8.77
N GLY A 188 -3.27 -25.46 9.85
CA GLY A 188 -2.22 -26.13 10.61
C GLY A 188 -0.94 -26.41 9.82
N ASN A 189 -0.77 -25.78 8.63
CA ASN A 189 0.33 -26.06 7.72
C ASN A 189 1.43 -24.98 7.76
N VAL A 190 1.45 -24.15 8.81
CA VAL A 190 2.50 -23.13 9.01
C VAL A 190 3.82 -23.82 9.31
N VAL A 191 4.89 -23.30 8.72
CA VAL A 191 6.27 -23.67 9.06
C VAL A 191 6.82 -22.59 9.96
N ASP A 192 7.33 -22.97 11.14
CA ASP A 192 8.09 -22.04 11.98
C ASP A 192 9.47 -21.82 11.34
N PRO A 193 9.85 -20.57 11.00
CA PRO A 193 11.17 -20.31 10.45
C PRO A 193 12.30 -20.68 11.41
N ASN A 194 12.09 -20.64 12.73
CA ASN A 194 13.12 -20.98 13.70
C ASN A 194 13.44 -22.48 13.67
N ASP A 195 12.43 -23.34 13.60
CA ASP A 195 12.64 -24.80 13.48
C ASP A 195 13.50 -25.16 12.26
N VAL A 196 13.27 -24.46 11.14
CA VAL A 196 14.05 -24.65 9.90
C VAL A 196 15.47 -24.11 10.05
N ILE A 197 15.64 -22.96 10.70
CA ILE A 197 16.96 -22.37 10.98
C ILE A 197 17.77 -23.28 11.91
N ASP A 198 17.17 -23.81 12.96
CA ASP A 198 17.83 -24.70 13.91
C ASP A 198 18.26 -26.02 13.24
N THR A 199 17.51 -26.47 12.24
CA THR A 199 17.80 -27.70 11.50
C THR A 199 18.89 -27.51 10.43
N TYR A 200 18.82 -26.42 9.65
CA TYR A 200 19.64 -26.26 8.43
C TYR A 200 20.67 -25.13 8.51
N GLY A 201 20.61 -24.28 9.53
CA GLY A 201 21.45 -23.09 9.68
C GLY A 201 20.91 -21.88 8.91
N ILE A 202 21.13 -20.69 9.48
CA ILE A 202 20.57 -19.43 8.98
C ILE A 202 20.97 -19.09 7.54
N ASP A 203 22.21 -19.40 7.15
CA ASP A 203 22.70 -19.04 5.82
C ASP A 203 22.13 -19.96 4.73
N ALA A 204 21.93 -21.24 5.02
CA ALA A 204 21.25 -22.15 4.10
C ALA A 204 19.80 -21.71 3.89
N VAL A 205 19.11 -21.30 4.96
CA VAL A 205 17.73 -20.78 4.89
C VAL A 205 17.64 -19.49 4.08
N ARG A 206 18.54 -18.53 4.30
CA ARG A 206 18.62 -17.30 3.49
C ARG A 206 18.91 -17.61 2.02
N TYR A 207 19.87 -18.48 1.75
CA TYR A 207 20.21 -18.89 0.38
C TYR A 207 19.01 -19.52 -0.32
N TYR A 208 18.30 -20.43 0.36
CA TYR A 208 17.09 -21.04 -0.17
C TYR A 208 16.02 -20.00 -0.51
N PHE A 209 15.70 -19.10 0.42
CA PHE A 209 14.65 -18.10 0.21
C PHE A 209 15.01 -17.03 -0.82
N LEU A 210 16.29 -16.65 -0.95
CA LEU A 210 16.73 -15.68 -1.95
C LEU A 210 16.94 -16.31 -3.34
N GLY A 211 17.33 -17.59 -3.40
CA GLY A 211 17.60 -18.30 -4.65
C GLY A 211 16.37 -18.92 -5.30
N TYR A 212 15.39 -19.35 -4.50
CA TYR A 212 14.21 -20.08 -4.96
C TYR A 212 12.87 -19.37 -4.66
N GLY A 213 12.92 -18.13 -4.16
CA GLY A 213 11.75 -17.33 -3.74
C GLY A 213 11.26 -16.23 -4.65
#